data_AF-A0A2V8S4C2-F1
#
_entry.id   AF-A0A2V8S4C2-F1
#
_cell.length_a   1.000
_cell.length_b   1.000
_cell.length_c   1.000
_cell.angle_alpha   90.00
_cell.angle_beta   90.00
_cell.angle_gamma   90.00
#
_symmetry.space_group_name_H-M   'P 1'
#
loop_
_entity.id
_entity.type
_entity.pdbx_description
1 polymer ?
#
loop_
_entity_poly.entity_id
_entity_poly.type
_entity_poly.pdbx_seq_one_letter_code
_entity_poly.pdbx_strand_id
1 'polypeptide(L)'
;MNNYELFHGASAEKMLYNVRNFGLTADNEGKIYFSQNEWKNCLVHGADRGTGESYVVKVKITIPADARIDRSPRAGNPDALIVITLPQKLIRCDFIEMYVRSGKIGEFEIKTIPGPSIESYLAKALGQ
;
A
#
# COMPACT_ATOMS: atom_id res chain seq x y z
N MET A 1 -12.13 18.17 -1.79
CA MET A 1 -11.19 17.20 -1.20
C MET A 1 -12.03 16.06 -0.65
N ASN A 2 -11.83 14.85 -1.14
CA ASN A 2 -12.59 13.68 -0.69
C ASN A 2 -11.66 12.78 0.11
N ASN A 3 -12.13 12.33 1.26
CA ASN A 3 -11.42 11.38 2.11
C ASN A 3 -11.82 9.97 1.71
N TYR A 4 -10.83 9.10 1.54
CA TYR A 4 -11.03 7.70 1.22
C TYR A 4 -10.29 6.82 2.22
N GLU A 5 -10.88 5.68 2.55
CA GLU A 5 -10.15 4.56 3.14
C GLU A 5 -9.82 3.59 2.01
N LEU A 6 -8.53 3.36 1.75
CA LEU A 6 -8.05 2.55 0.64
C LEU A 6 -6.95 1.60 1.09
N PHE A 7 -6.75 0.54 0.32
CA PHE A 7 -5.67 -0.43 0.53
C PHE A 7 -4.57 -0.25 -0.51
N HIS A 8 -3.31 -0.24 -0.08
CA HIS A 8 -2.16 -0.10 -0.96
C HIS A 8 -1.09 -1.16 -0.64
N GLY A 9 -0.67 -1.91 -1.66
CA GLY A 9 0.44 -2.86 -1.56
C GLY A 9 1.75 -2.26 -2.07
N ALA A 10 2.86 -2.54 -1.38
CA ALA A 10 4.20 -2.14 -1.81
C ALA A 10 5.27 -3.09 -1.26
N SER A 11 6.49 -2.99 -1.81
CA SER A 11 7.69 -3.62 -1.24
C SER A 11 7.99 -3.08 0.16
N ALA A 12 8.75 -3.83 0.96
CA ALA A 12 9.10 -3.44 2.33
C ALA A 12 9.81 -2.06 2.37
N GLU A 13 10.81 -1.86 1.50
CA GLU A 13 11.58 -0.62 1.44
C GLU A 13 10.71 0.58 1.04
N LYS A 14 9.86 0.40 0.01
CA LYS A 14 8.95 1.47 -0.44
C LYS A 14 7.92 1.79 0.63
N MET A 15 7.40 0.77 1.32
CA MET A 15 6.45 0.96 2.42
C MET A 15 7.10 1.71 3.58
N LEU A 16 8.32 1.33 3.97
CA LEU A 16 9.05 2.01 5.04
C LEU A 16 9.32 3.47 4.69
N TYR A 17 9.75 3.73 3.45
CA TYR A 17 9.93 5.09 2.93
C TYR A 17 8.62 5.90 3.03
N ASN A 18 7.50 5.35 2.56
CA ASN A 18 6.20 6.02 2.58
C ASN A 18 5.72 6.32 4.02
N VAL A 19 5.89 5.36 4.93
CA VAL A 19 5.51 5.50 6.35
C VAL A 19 6.32 6.62 7.01
N ARG A 20 7.65 6.61 6.85
CA ARG A 20 8.54 7.68 7.37
C ARG A 20 8.22 9.06 6.79
N ASN A 21 7.67 9.10 5.58
CA ASN A 21 7.27 10.34 4.92
C ASN A 21 5.78 10.68 5.09
N PHE A 22 5.02 9.95 5.93
CA PHE A 22 3.59 10.19 6.17
C PHE A 22 2.76 10.35 4.88
N GLY A 23 3.03 9.53 3.86
CA GLY A 23 2.35 9.63 2.58
C GLY A 23 2.75 8.55 1.58
N LEU A 24 1.93 8.38 0.55
CA LEU A 24 2.19 7.46 -0.55
C LEU A 24 2.79 8.20 -1.73
N THR A 25 3.86 7.64 -2.29
CA THR A 25 4.57 8.22 -3.44
C THR A 25 4.10 7.58 -4.74
N ALA A 26 3.66 8.43 -5.67
CA ALA A 26 3.32 8.04 -7.04
C ALA A 26 4.54 7.45 -7.77
N ASP A 27 4.30 6.52 -8.68
CA ASP A 27 5.37 5.97 -9.52
C ASP A 27 5.87 6.99 -10.57
N ASN A 28 6.78 6.54 -11.45
CA ASN A 28 7.34 7.36 -12.53
C ASN A 28 6.29 7.82 -13.55
N GLU A 29 5.11 7.18 -13.60
CA GLU A 29 3.99 7.57 -14.46
C GLU A 29 2.96 8.41 -13.69
N GLY A 30 3.24 8.76 -12.43
CA GLY A 30 2.34 9.53 -11.59
C GLY A 30 1.18 8.71 -11.01
N LYS A 31 1.28 7.39 -10.97
CA LYS A 31 0.18 6.51 -10.51
C LYS A 31 0.41 5.99 -9.10
N ILE A 32 -0.67 5.91 -8.33
CA ILE A 32 -0.76 5.15 -7.09
C ILE A 32 -1.93 4.18 -7.22
N TYR A 33 -1.66 2.89 -7.03
CA TYR A 33 -2.62 1.81 -7.19
C TYR A 33 -3.21 1.42 -5.84
N PHE A 34 -4.52 1.26 -5.80
CA PHE A 34 -5.27 0.87 -4.62
C PHE A 34 -6.27 -0.25 -4.92
N SER A 35 -6.71 -0.91 -3.85
CA SER A 35 -8.01 -1.60 -3.78
C SER A 35 -8.94 -0.80 -2.86
N GLN A 36 -10.23 -0.76 -3.17
CA GLN A 36 -11.21 0.05 -2.44
C GLN A 36 -11.81 -0.69 -1.24
N ASN A 37 -11.97 -2.01 -1.34
CA ASN A 37 -12.81 -2.80 -0.44
C ASN A 37 -12.05 -3.97 0.19
N GLU A 38 -11.06 -4.56 -0.49
CA GLU A 38 -10.44 -5.82 -0.04
C GLU A 38 -8.91 -5.78 -0.18
N TRP A 39 -8.21 -5.76 0.95
CA TRP A 39 -6.75 -5.68 1.01
C TRP A 39 -6.07 -6.85 0.28
N LYS A 40 -6.70 -8.02 0.22
CA LYS A 40 -6.14 -9.19 -0.50
C LYS A 40 -5.95 -8.92 -2.00
N ASN A 41 -6.72 -8.00 -2.58
CA ASN A 41 -6.59 -7.60 -3.98
C ASN A 41 -5.30 -6.80 -4.23
N CYS A 42 -4.58 -6.38 -3.19
CA CYS A 42 -3.25 -5.77 -3.30
C CYS A 42 -2.11 -6.80 -3.32
N LEU A 43 -2.38 -8.08 -3.08
CA LEU A 43 -1.36 -9.14 -2.96
C LEU A 43 -0.94 -9.78 -4.30
N VAL A 44 -1.37 -9.20 -5.42
CA VAL A 44 -1.17 -9.74 -6.79
C VAL A 44 0.29 -9.92 -7.16
N HIS A 45 1.19 -9.09 -6.61
CA HIS A 45 2.61 -9.13 -6.94
C HIS A 45 3.44 -10.11 -6.09
N GLY A 46 2.80 -10.83 -5.16
CA GLY A 46 3.47 -11.82 -4.32
C GLY A 46 4.32 -11.20 -3.21
N ALA A 47 5.21 -12.00 -2.66
CA ALA A 47 6.09 -11.60 -1.56
C ALA A 47 7.26 -10.73 -2.03
N ASP A 48 7.66 -9.80 -1.18
CA ASP A 48 8.90 -9.05 -1.27
C ASP A 48 10.09 -10.02 -1.20
N ARG A 49 11.05 -9.87 -2.11
CA ARG A 49 12.19 -10.78 -2.21
C ARG A 49 13.17 -10.66 -1.04
N GLY A 50 13.24 -9.49 -0.41
CA GLY A 50 14.15 -9.23 0.71
C GLY A 50 13.65 -9.85 2.00
N THR A 51 12.34 -9.82 2.24
CA THR A 51 11.74 -10.25 3.51
C THR A 51 10.98 -11.57 3.43
N GLY A 52 10.58 -12.00 2.23
CA GLY A 52 9.69 -13.15 2.05
C GLY A 52 8.23 -12.88 2.45
N GLU A 53 7.87 -11.62 2.70
CA GLU A 53 6.53 -11.21 3.12
C GLU A 53 5.84 -10.31 2.08
N SER A 54 4.51 -10.31 2.03
CA SER A 54 3.72 -9.34 1.26
C SER A 54 3.12 -8.29 2.18
N TYR A 55 3.18 -7.02 1.82
CA TYR A 55 2.72 -5.91 2.66
C TYR A 55 1.57 -5.15 2.00
N VAL A 56 0.49 -4.91 2.76
CA VAL A 56 -0.64 -4.07 2.35
C VAL A 56 -1.01 -3.14 3.49
N VAL A 57 -1.05 -1.83 3.26
CA VAL A 57 -1.52 -0.86 4.24
C VAL A 57 -2.95 -0.46 3.96
N LYS A 58 -3.74 -0.31 5.03
CA LYS A 58 -4.99 0.46 5.02
C LYS A 58 -4.65 1.91 5.35
N VAL A 59 -5.05 2.84 4.49
CA VAL A 59 -4.78 4.26 4.66
C VAL A 59 -6.04 5.09 4.61
N LYS A 60 -6.08 6.18 5.39
CA LYS A 60 -7.00 7.28 5.19
C LYS A 60 -6.29 8.35 4.38
N ILE A 61 -6.78 8.63 3.17
CA ILE A 61 -6.11 9.52 2.22
C ILE A 61 -7.05 10.61 1.74
N THR A 62 -6.54 11.84 1.70
CA THR A 62 -7.21 12.97 1.06
C THR A 62 -6.64 13.13 -0.34
N ILE A 63 -7.43 12.76 -1.37
CA ILE A 63 -6.98 12.89 -2.76
C ILE A 63 -7.05 14.37 -3.16
N PRO A 64 -5.94 14.96 -3.65
CA PRO A 64 -5.89 16.36 -4.01
C PRO A 64 -6.73 16.63 -5.27
N ALA A 65 -7.26 17.85 -5.40
CA ALA A 65 -8.22 18.19 -6.46
C ALA A 65 -7.62 18.14 -7.87
N ASP A 66 -6.30 18.23 -7.98
CA ASP A 66 -5.54 18.12 -9.23
C ASP A 66 -5.24 16.68 -9.66
N ALA A 67 -5.61 15.68 -8.83
CA ALA A 67 -5.45 14.28 -9.17
C ALA A 67 -6.70 13.72 -9.87
N ARG A 68 -6.47 12.83 -10.83
CA ARG A 68 -7.52 12.05 -11.51
C ARG A 68 -7.68 10.70 -10.83
N ILE A 69 -8.92 10.24 -10.68
CA ILE A 69 -9.24 8.89 -10.21
C ILE A 69 -9.70 8.04 -11.39
N ASP A 70 -9.10 6.88 -11.58
CA ASP A 70 -9.52 5.84 -12.53
C ASP A 70 -10.00 4.60 -11.77
N ARG A 71 -11.27 4.22 -11.97
CA ARG A 71 -11.90 3.04 -11.37
C ARG A 71 -12.15 2.02 -12.46
N SER A 72 -11.08 1.36 -12.90
CA SER A 72 -11.14 0.32 -13.93
C SER A 72 -10.66 -0.99 -13.33
N PRO A 73 -11.50 -2.05 -13.29
CA PRO A 73 -11.12 -3.37 -12.81
C PRO A 73 -9.83 -3.86 -13.48
N ARG A 74 -8.98 -4.54 -12.71
CA ARG A 74 -7.72 -5.15 -13.19
C ARG A 74 -7.72 -6.64 -12.86
N ALA A 75 -6.95 -7.42 -13.61
CA ALA A 75 -6.75 -8.84 -13.30
C ALA A 75 -6.22 -8.98 -11.87
N GLY A 76 -6.94 -9.73 -11.01
CA GLY A 76 -6.60 -9.91 -9.60
C GLY A 76 -6.97 -8.75 -8.67
N ASN A 77 -7.52 -7.65 -9.19
CA ASN A 77 -8.05 -6.53 -8.41
C ASN A 77 -9.32 -5.97 -9.07
N PRO A 78 -10.49 -6.59 -8.84
CA PRO A 78 -11.76 -6.18 -9.46
C PRO A 78 -12.24 -4.81 -9.00
N ASP A 79 -11.77 -4.32 -7.86
CA ASP A 79 -12.16 -3.04 -7.27
C ASP A 79 -11.02 -2.00 -7.30
N ALA A 80 -10.13 -2.14 -8.28
CA ALA A 80 -8.98 -1.28 -8.47
C ALA A 80 -9.38 0.21 -8.56
N LEU A 81 -8.64 1.03 -7.82
CA LEU A 81 -8.69 2.48 -7.91
C LEU A 81 -7.27 2.99 -8.13
N ILE A 82 -7.07 3.76 -9.19
CA ILE A 82 -5.78 4.37 -9.51
C ILE A 82 -5.91 5.87 -9.32
N VAL A 83 -5.07 6.43 -8.46
CA VAL A 83 -4.89 7.88 -8.33
C VAL A 83 -3.76 8.29 -9.26
N ILE A 84 -4.04 9.24 -10.14
CA ILE A 84 -3.12 9.72 -11.18
C ILE A 84 -2.82 11.19 -10.88
N THR A 85 -1.54 11.50 -10.69
CA THR A 85 -1.03 12.82 -10.34
C THR A 85 0.34 13.05 -11.01
N LEU A 86 1.13 14.01 -10.52
CA LEU A 86 2.50 14.21 -11.02
C LEU A 86 3.40 13.01 -10.65
N PRO A 87 4.36 12.63 -11.52
CA PRO A 87 5.36 11.61 -11.21
C PRO A 87 6.06 11.89 -9.88
N GLN A 88 6.29 10.84 -9.08
CA GLN A 88 6.98 10.91 -7.78
C GLN A 88 6.33 11.85 -6.75
N LYS A 89 5.11 12.34 -7.00
CA LYS A 89 4.40 13.19 -6.03
C LYS A 89 4.02 12.36 -4.80
N LEU A 90 4.33 12.90 -3.62
CA LEU A 90 3.87 12.39 -2.34
C LEU A 90 2.43 12.88 -2.08
N ILE A 91 1.51 11.96 -1.81
CA ILE A 91 0.17 12.28 -1.31
C ILE A 91 0.09 11.88 0.16
N ARG A 92 -0.20 12.86 1.03
CA ARG A 92 -0.29 12.65 2.49
C ARG A 92 -1.46 11.71 2.83
N CYS A 93 -1.22 10.82 3.79
CA CYS A 93 -2.23 9.91 4.31
C CYS A 93 -1.91 9.48 5.73
N ASP A 94 -2.96 9.07 6.45
CA ASP A 94 -2.81 8.39 7.73
C ASP A 94 -2.74 6.88 7.49
N PHE A 95 -1.72 6.22 8.05
CA PHE A 95 -1.62 4.76 8.03
C PHE A 95 -2.40 4.18 9.21
N ILE A 96 -3.45 3.41 8.92
CA ILE A 96 -4.35 2.87 9.95
C ILE A 96 -3.81 1.54 10.48
N GLU A 97 -3.52 0.61 9.58
CA GLU A 97 -2.98 -0.72 9.87
C GLU A 97 -2.28 -1.29 8.63
N MET A 98 -1.44 -2.30 8.84
CA MET A 98 -0.77 -3.05 7.78
C MET A 98 -1.05 -4.54 7.93
N TYR A 99 -1.44 -5.17 6.83
CA TYR A 99 -1.55 -6.61 6.70
C TYR A 99 -0.24 -7.16 6.14
N VAL A 100 0.31 -8.16 6.81
CA VAL A 100 1.52 -8.87 6.41
C VAL A 100 1.13 -10.31 6.12
N ARG A 101 1.40 -10.77 4.91
CA ARG A 101 1.25 -12.18 4.53
C ARG A 101 2.63 -12.82 4.42
N SER A 102 2.86 -13.89 5.14
CA SER A 102 4.08 -14.72 5.06
C SER A 102 3.71 -16.19 4.82
N GLY A 103 4.72 -16.99 4.48
CA GLY A 103 4.55 -18.43 4.20
C GLY A 103 4.52 -18.77 2.72
N LYS A 104 3.93 -19.92 2.38
CA LYS A 104 3.91 -20.50 1.03
C LYS A 104 2.47 -20.76 0.56
N ILE A 105 2.31 -21.02 -0.73
CA ILE A 105 1.01 -21.37 -1.32
C ILE A 105 0.38 -22.53 -0.55
N GLY A 106 -0.84 -22.33 -0.04
CA GLY A 106 -1.58 -23.31 0.76
C GLY A 106 -1.39 -23.20 2.28
N GLU A 107 -0.37 -22.49 2.74
CA GLU A 107 0.01 -22.35 4.16
C GLU A 107 0.44 -20.89 4.43
N PHE A 108 -0.46 -19.94 4.18
CA PHE A 108 -0.20 -18.53 4.44
C PHE A 108 -0.65 -18.13 5.85
N GLU A 109 0.21 -17.36 6.52
CA GLU A 109 -0.14 -16.68 7.77
C GLU A 109 -0.36 -15.20 7.50
N ILE A 110 -1.40 -14.64 8.14
CA ILE A 110 -1.70 -13.21 8.07
C ILE A 110 -1.52 -12.59 9.44
N LYS A 111 -0.74 -11.50 9.49
CA LYS A 111 -0.56 -10.67 10.68
C LYS A 111 -1.05 -9.26 10.40
N THR A 112 -1.77 -8.68 11.35
CA THR A 112 -2.15 -7.26 11.32
C THR A 112 -1.24 -6.47 12.26
N ILE A 113 -0.67 -5.40 11.75
CA ILE A 113 0.21 -4.46 12.46
C ILE A 113 -0.53 -3.13 12.60
N PRO A 114 -0.77 -2.65 13.84
CA PRO A 114 -1.37 -1.34 14.06
C PRO A 114 -0.51 -0.21 13.47
N GLY A 115 -1.16 0.85 12.97
CA GLY A 115 -0.51 2.04 12.37
C GLY A 115 0.76 2.52 13.08
N PRO A 116 0.70 2.80 14.40
CA PRO A 116 1.86 3.26 15.16
C PRO A 116 3.07 2.30 15.18
N SER A 117 2.85 1.02 14.89
CA SER A 117 3.88 -0.04 14.94
C SER A 117 4.45 -0.38 13.56
N ILE A 118 3.87 0.15 12.48
CA ILE A 118 4.26 -0.20 11.10
C ILE A 118 5.74 0.11 10.85
N GLU A 119 6.21 1.30 11.22
CA GLU A 119 7.61 1.70 10.99
C GLU A 119 8.57 0.73 11.68
N SER A 120 8.38 0.48 12.98
CA SER A 120 9.23 -0.43 13.76
C SER A 120 9.23 -1.85 13.22
N TYR A 121 8.10 -2.31 12.68
CA TYR A 121 7.99 -3.63 12.07
C TYR A 121 8.83 -3.72 10.81
N LEU A 122 8.66 -2.76 9.90
CA LEU A 122 9.37 -2.72 8.62
C LEU A 122 10.88 -2.49 8.80
N ALA A 123 11.27 -1.61 9.72
CA ALA A 123 12.68 -1.39 10.06
C ALA A 123 13.34 -2.70 10.54
N LYS A 124 12.70 -3.40 11.49
CA LYS A 124 13.17 -4.70 11.96
C LYS A 124 13.24 -5.75 10.84
N ALA A 125 12.22 -5.83 9.99
CA ALA A 125 12.18 -6.77 8.87
C ALA A 125 13.30 -6.52 7.84
N LEU A 126 13.71 -5.26 7.70
CA LEU A 126 14.78 -4.82 6.80
C LEU A 126 16.17 -4.79 7.47
N GLY A 127 16.28 -5.10 8.76
CA GLY A 127 17.54 -5.01 9.50
C GLY A 127 18.05 -3.57 9.73
N GLN A 128 17.14 -2.60 9.83
CA GLN A 128 17.41 -1.18 10.11
C GLN A 128 17.11 -0.81 11.56
#